data_AF-A0A8T3RHH2-F1
#
_entry.id   AF-A0A8T3RHH2-F1
#
_cell.length_a   1.000
_cell.length_b   1.000
_cell.length_c   1.000
_cell.angle_alpha   90.00
_cell.angle_beta   90.00
_cell.angle_gamma   90.00
#
_symmetry.space_group_name_H-M   'P 1'
#
loop_
_entity.id
_entity.type
_entity.pdbx_description
1 polymer ?
#
loop_
_entity_poly.entity_id
_entity_poly.type
_entity_poly.pdbx_seq_one_letter_code
_entity_poly.pdbx_strand_id
1 'polypeptide(L)'
;AVNHKWQAAPNRGWGEWSALAGHDLKQIAIGSNGDGRLELFALGGDGAVNHKWQAAPNRGWGEWSALAGHDLKQIAIGSNADGRLEIFALGGDGAVYHKWQGTPNGGWGEWKSLGYPMAPAL
;
A
#
# COMPACT_ATOMS: atom_id res chain seq x y z
N ALA A 1 12.27 -6.44 7.28
CA ALA A 1 12.05 -5.06 7.76
C ALA A 1 12.03 -4.08 6.60
N VAL A 2 11.18 -3.06 6.67
CA VAL A 2 11.21 -1.93 5.73
C VAL A 2 12.20 -0.88 6.24
N ASN A 3 13.05 -0.39 5.35
CA ASN A 3 13.91 0.76 5.59
C ASN A 3 13.65 1.81 4.51
N HIS A 4 13.82 3.08 4.86
CA HIS A 4 13.75 4.17 3.90
C HIS A 4 14.89 5.16 4.11
N LYS A 5 15.24 5.91 3.07
CA LYS A 5 16.08 7.10 3.13
C LYS A 5 15.51 8.13 2.15
N TRP A 6 15.83 9.40 2.34
CA TRP A 6 15.31 10.49 1.53
C TRP A 6 16.44 11.42 1.07
N GLN A 7 16.20 12.15 0.00
CA GLN A 7 17.10 13.25 -0.39
C GLN A 7 16.92 14.42 0.58
N ALA A 8 18.02 15.03 1.03
CA ALA A 8 17.99 16.17 1.96
C ALA A 8 17.41 17.43 1.31
N ALA A 9 17.48 17.52 -0.03
CA ALA A 9 16.86 18.55 -0.86
C ALA A 9 16.72 18.01 -2.29
N PRO A 10 15.89 18.63 -3.15
CA PRO A 10 15.70 18.16 -4.52
C PRO A 10 17.02 18.03 -5.28
N ASN A 11 17.30 16.84 -5.80
CA ASN A 11 18.53 16.54 -6.56
C ASN A 11 19.81 16.82 -5.75
N ARG A 12 19.78 16.53 -4.44
CA ARG A 12 20.94 16.62 -3.54
C ARG A 12 21.24 15.26 -2.91
N GLY A 13 22.19 15.26 -1.97
CA GLY A 13 22.62 14.08 -1.24
C GLY A 13 21.49 13.38 -0.49
N TRP A 14 21.71 12.11 -0.18
CA TRP A 14 20.80 11.28 0.60
C TRP A 14 21.11 11.43 2.09
N GLY A 15 20.05 11.42 2.91
CA GLY A 15 20.18 11.20 4.34
C GLY A 15 20.49 9.74 4.69
N GLU A 16 20.62 9.49 5.99
CA GLU A 16 20.82 8.16 6.54
C GLU A 16 19.60 7.24 6.34
N TRP A 17 19.86 5.94 6.35
CA TRP A 17 18.78 4.96 6.41
C TRP A 17 18.06 5.03 7.75
N SER A 18 16.73 4.97 7.70
CA SER A 18 15.86 4.87 8.86
C SER A 18 14.94 3.65 8.73
N ALA A 19 14.72 2.95 9.84
CA ALA A 19 13.88 1.77 9.87
C ALA A 19 12.42 2.16 10.05
N LEU A 20 11.54 1.54 9.25
CA LEU A 20 10.08 1.65 9.40
C LEU A 20 9.47 0.39 10.02
N ALA A 21 10.30 -0.51 10.57
CA ALA A 21 9.93 -1.81 11.14
C ALA A 21 9.31 -2.79 10.12
N GLY A 22 8.65 -3.84 10.60
CA GLY A 22 8.07 -4.92 9.81
C GLY A 22 8.93 -6.19 9.74
N HIS A 23 8.28 -7.33 9.52
CA HIS A 23 8.89 -8.66 9.41
C HIS A 23 8.21 -9.45 8.27
N ASP A 24 8.91 -10.42 7.71
CA ASP A 24 8.39 -11.38 6.72
C ASP A 24 7.60 -10.76 5.57
N LEU A 25 8.19 -9.81 4.85
CA LEU A 25 7.53 -9.11 3.75
C LEU A 25 7.83 -9.76 2.40
N LYS A 26 6.80 -9.87 1.56
CA LYS A 26 6.91 -10.29 0.16
C LYS A 26 7.08 -9.11 -0.78
N GLN A 27 6.36 -8.01 -0.51
CA GLN A 27 6.32 -6.84 -1.38
C GLN A 27 6.05 -5.58 -0.57
N ILE A 28 6.56 -4.44 -1.03
CA ILE A 28 6.10 -3.11 -0.63
C ILE A 28 5.61 -2.31 -1.84
N ALA A 29 4.68 -1.38 -1.59
CA ALA A 29 4.22 -0.41 -2.57
C ALA A 29 3.96 0.94 -1.86
N ILE A 30 3.99 2.04 -2.61
CA ILE A 30 3.76 3.38 -2.05
C ILE A 30 2.74 4.13 -2.90
N GLY A 31 1.82 4.82 -2.24
CA GLY A 31 0.86 5.74 -2.85
C GLY A 31 1.03 7.15 -2.28
N SER A 32 0.68 8.17 -3.05
CA SER A 32 0.54 9.54 -2.53
C SER A 32 -0.93 9.81 -2.26
N ASN A 33 -1.25 10.12 -1.02
CA ASN A 33 -2.56 10.61 -0.64
C ASN A 33 -2.88 11.94 -1.32
N GLY A 34 -4.18 12.27 -1.39
CA GLY A 34 -4.66 13.53 -1.99
C GLY A 34 -4.14 14.78 -1.29
N ASP A 35 -3.69 14.67 -0.04
CA ASP A 35 -3.05 15.76 0.72
C ASP A 35 -1.50 15.80 0.58
N GLY A 36 -0.91 14.93 -0.24
CA GLY A 36 0.53 14.85 -0.46
C GLY A 36 1.31 14.04 0.58
N ARG A 37 0.65 13.38 1.54
CA ARG A 37 1.30 12.43 2.44
C ARG A 37 1.60 11.13 1.69
N LEU A 38 2.80 10.58 1.89
CA LEU A 38 3.09 9.23 1.41
C LEU A 38 2.43 8.19 2.32
N GLU A 39 1.89 7.15 1.71
CA GLU A 39 1.35 5.96 2.39
C GLU A 39 2.00 4.71 1.82
N LEU A 40 2.64 3.96 2.71
CA LEU A 40 3.38 2.74 2.43
C LEU A 40 2.49 1.55 2.73
N PHE A 41 2.44 0.61 1.80
CA PHE A 41 1.73 -0.65 1.89
C PHE A 41 2.74 -1.79 1.86
N ALA A 42 2.53 -2.80 2.69
CA ALA A 42 3.39 -3.96 2.80
C ALA A 42 2.55 -5.24 2.77
N LEU A 43 2.88 -6.13 1.84
CA LEU A 43 2.33 -7.48 1.75
C LEU A 43 3.19 -8.42 2.58
N GLY A 44 2.59 -9.04 3.60
CA GLY A 44 3.22 -10.01 4.48
C GLY A 44 3.34 -11.42 3.88
N GLY A 45 4.15 -12.25 4.53
CA GLY A 45 4.35 -13.66 4.21
C GLY A 45 3.07 -14.49 4.34
N ASP A 46 2.21 -14.07 5.26
CA ASP A 46 0.85 -14.57 5.50
C ASP A 46 -0.18 -14.17 4.42
N GLY A 47 0.21 -13.27 3.50
CA GLY A 47 -0.69 -12.77 2.46
C GLY A 47 -1.64 -11.66 2.95
N ALA A 48 -1.42 -11.09 4.13
CA ALA A 48 -2.14 -9.91 4.61
C ALA A 48 -1.45 -8.60 4.17
N VAL A 49 -2.24 -7.54 4.01
CA VAL A 49 -1.72 -6.20 3.72
C VAL A 49 -1.75 -5.36 5.00
N ASN A 50 -0.63 -4.73 5.30
CA ASN A 50 -0.50 -3.71 6.33
C ASN A 50 -0.09 -2.39 5.68
N HIS A 51 -0.43 -1.28 6.31
CA HIS A 51 -0.06 0.04 5.83
C HIS A 51 0.40 0.97 6.95
N LYS A 52 1.15 2.00 6.58
CA LYS A 52 1.47 3.15 7.43
C LYS A 52 1.65 4.38 6.58
N TRP A 53 1.42 5.56 7.14
CA TRP A 53 1.44 6.81 6.39
C TRP A 53 2.25 7.88 7.12
N GLN A 54 2.70 8.90 6.38
CA GLN A 54 3.29 10.09 6.98
C GLN A 54 2.25 10.85 7.80
N ALA A 55 2.61 11.41 8.95
CA ALA A 55 1.71 12.23 9.77
C ALA A 55 1.31 13.54 9.08
N ALA A 56 2.21 14.10 8.27
CA ALA A 56 2.01 15.24 7.39
C ALA A 56 3.02 15.15 6.22
N PRO A 57 2.83 15.89 5.10
CA PRO A 57 3.74 15.78 3.96
C PRO A 57 5.19 16.02 4.38
N ASN A 58 6.08 15.08 4.04
CA ASN A 58 7.49 15.14 4.40
C ASN A 58 7.75 15.24 5.92
N ARG A 59 6.90 14.62 6.75
CA ARG A 59 7.10 14.44 8.19
C ARG A 59 7.22 12.96 8.53
N GLY A 60 7.40 12.68 9.83
CA GLY A 60 7.54 11.32 10.36
C GLY A 60 6.35 10.43 10.01
N TRP A 61 6.55 9.13 10.17
CA TRP A 61 5.54 8.11 9.88
C TRP A 61 4.75 7.76 11.13
N GLY A 62 3.46 7.45 10.95
CA GLY A 62 2.64 6.82 11.99
C GLY A 62 2.95 5.34 12.18
N GLU A 63 2.12 4.70 13.01
CA GLU A 63 2.19 3.28 13.29
C GLU A 63 1.69 2.43 12.11
N TRP A 64 2.07 1.15 12.11
CA TRP A 64 1.48 0.17 11.21
C TRP A 64 0.03 -0.12 11.61
N SER A 65 -0.83 -0.26 10.62
CA SER A 65 -2.21 -0.68 10.77
C SER A 65 -2.52 -1.80 9.77
N ALA A 66 -3.47 -2.67 10.11
CA ALA A 66 -3.87 -3.79 9.27
C ALA A 66 -4.94 -3.36 8.27
N LEU A 67 -4.77 -3.74 7.00
CA LEU A 67 -5.82 -3.70 5.97
C LEU A 67 -6.42 -5.10 5.72
N ALA A 68 -6.00 -6.08 6.51
CA ALA A 68 -6.39 -7.49 6.39
C ALA A 68 -6.11 -8.05 4.99
N GLY A 69 -6.90 -9.04 4.57
CA GLY A 69 -6.63 -9.86 3.40
C GLY A 69 -6.12 -11.25 3.80
N HIS A 70 -6.24 -12.20 2.89
CA HIS A 70 -5.73 -13.56 3.06
C HIS A 70 -5.23 -14.07 1.72
N ASP A 71 -4.06 -14.72 1.75
CA ASP A 71 -3.44 -15.37 0.60
C ASP A 71 -3.22 -14.46 -0.63
N LEU A 72 -3.07 -13.16 -0.41
CA LEU A 72 -2.68 -12.24 -1.47
C LEU A 72 -1.22 -12.49 -1.88
N LYS A 73 -0.94 -12.41 -3.18
CA LYS A 73 0.36 -12.75 -3.78
C LYS A 73 1.11 -11.54 -4.29
N GLN A 74 0.40 -10.51 -4.72
CA GLN A 74 0.95 -9.28 -5.25
C GLN A 74 -0.04 -8.13 -5.01
N ILE A 75 0.49 -6.92 -4.82
CA ILE A 75 -0.31 -5.69 -4.69
C ILE A 75 0.12 -4.61 -5.69
N ALA A 76 -0.79 -3.72 -6.05
CA ALA A 76 -0.56 -2.49 -6.79
C ALA A 76 -1.44 -1.37 -6.21
N ILE A 77 -0.96 -0.13 -6.27
CA ILE A 77 -1.65 1.04 -5.69
C ILE A 77 -1.94 2.04 -6.80
N GLY A 78 -3.18 2.54 -6.87
CA GLY A 78 -3.60 3.60 -7.76
C GLY A 78 -4.19 4.78 -6.98
N SER A 79 -4.10 5.97 -7.57
CA SER A 79 -4.83 7.16 -7.11
C SER A 79 -6.02 7.39 -8.02
N ASN A 80 -7.21 7.41 -7.45
CA ASN A 80 -8.44 7.74 -8.16
C ASN A 80 -8.51 9.25 -8.43
N ALA A 81 -9.28 9.64 -9.45
CA ALA A 81 -9.42 11.04 -9.85
C ALA A 81 -10.02 11.94 -8.76
N ASP A 82 -10.74 11.34 -7.81
CA ASP A 82 -11.32 12.01 -6.63
C ASP A 82 -10.34 12.15 -5.45
N GLY A 83 -9.09 11.70 -5.61
CA GLY A 83 -8.04 11.79 -4.59
C GLY A 83 -7.99 10.63 -3.59
N ARG A 84 -8.82 9.60 -3.76
CA ARG A 84 -8.78 8.37 -2.94
C ARG A 84 -7.68 7.43 -3.44
N LEU A 85 -7.02 6.73 -2.53
CA LEU A 85 -6.17 5.59 -2.88
C LEU A 85 -7.00 4.30 -3.02
N GLU A 86 -6.57 3.46 -3.94
CA GLU A 86 -7.14 2.13 -4.18
C GLU A 86 -6.02 1.10 -4.33
N ILE A 87 -6.15 -0.02 -3.63
CA ILE A 87 -5.25 -1.18 -3.69
C ILE A 87 -5.89 -2.22 -4.58
N PHE A 88 -5.14 -2.73 -5.54
CA PHE A 88 -5.46 -3.93 -6.30
C PHE A 88 -4.52 -5.05 -5.87
N ALA A 89 -5.04 -6.28 -5.79
CA ALA A 89 -4.25 -7.44 -5.37
C ALA A 89 -4.61 -8.68 -6.18
N LEU A 90 -3.60 -9.52 -6.45
CA LEU A 90 -3.80 -10.86 -7.00
C LEU A 90 -3.92 -11.85 -5.83
N GLY A 91 -5.04 -12.56 -5.74
CA GLY A 91 -5.23 -13.65 -4.78
C GLY A 91 -4.55 -14.93 -5.23
N GLY A 92 -4.24 -15.83 -4.28
CA GLY A 92 -3.69 -17.15 -4.58
C GLY A 92 -4.66 -18.09 -5.29
N ASP A 93 -5.95 -17.77 -5.26
CA ASP A 93 -6.99 -18.39 -6.07
C ASP A 93 -6.97 -17.96 -7.54
N GLY A 94 -6.17 -16.95 -7.89
CA GLY A 94 -6.09 -16.37 -9.24
C GLY A 94 -7.11 -15.27 -9.52
N ALA A 95 -7.95 -14.89 -8.55
CA ALA A 95 -8.86 -13.76 -8.69
C ALA A 95 -8.13 -12.43 -8.37
N VAL A 96 -8.64 -11.34 -8.96
CA VAL A 96 -8.21 -9.98 -8.61
C VAL A 96 -9.15 -9.45 -7.52
N TYR A 97 -8.55 -8.83 -6.52
CA TYR A 97 -9.25 -8.17 -5.42
C TYR A 97 -8.89 -6.69 -5.38
N HIS A 98 -9.77 -5.88 -4.80
CA HIS A 98 -9.49 -4.48 -4.53
C HIS A 98 -10.05 -4.00 -3.19
N LYS A 99 -9.45 -2.93 -2.64
CA LYS A 99 -9.86 -2.22 -1.42
C LYS A 99 -9.55 -0.75 -1.62
N TRP A 100 -10.41 0.16 -1.20
CA TRP A 100 -10.25 1.60 -1.45
C TRP A 100 -10.49 2.43 -0.19
N GLN A 101 -9.91 3.62 -0.15
CA GLN A 101 -10.28 4.63 0.85
C GLN A 101 -11.72 5.09 0.62
N GLY A 102 -12.53 5.20 1.67
CA GLY A 102 -13.93 5.64 1.58
C GLY A 102 -14.08 7.13 1.22
N THR A 103 -13.16 7.95 1.69
CA THR A 103 -12.99 9.38 1.34
C THR A 103 -11.50 9.66 1.17
N PRO A 104 -11.08 10.73 0.46
CA PRO A 104 -9.67 11.06 0.35
C PRO A 104 -9.00 11.13 1.72
N ASN A 105 -7.85 10.48 1.87
CA ASN A 105 -7.05 10.45 3.10
C ASN A 105 -7.76 9.77 4.30
N GLY A 106 -8.89 9.10 4.06
CA GLY A 106 -9.76 8.53 5.09
C GLY A 106 -9.54 7.04 5.34
N GLY A 107 -10.48 6.44 6.07
CA GLY A 107 -10.48 4.99 6.33
C GLY A 107 -10.70 4.15 5.08
N TRP A 108 -10.39 2.86 5.17
CA TRP A 108 -10.49 1.89 4.08
C TRP A 108 -11.79 1.09 4.15
N GLY A 109 -12.42 0.83 2.99
CA GLY A 109 -13.56 -0.08 2.87
C GLY A 109 -13.14 -1.55 2.94
N GLU A 110 -14.05 -2.48 2.65
CA GLU A 110 -13.75 -3.92 2.64
C GLU A 110 -13.04 -4.38 1.36
N TRP A 111 -12.33 -5.52 1.44
CA TRP A 111 -11.84 -6.19 0.25
C TRP A 111 -13.01 -6.72 -0.58
N LYS A 112 -13.00 -6.46 -1.89
CA LYS A 112 -13.96 -7.03 -2.84
C LYS A 112 -13.25 -7.72 -3.99
N SER A 113 -13.88 -8.75 -4.56
CA SER A 113 -13.38 -9.41 -5.76
C SER A 113 -13.81 -8.64 -7.01
N LEU A 114 -12.88 -8.49 -7.95
CA LEU A 114 -13.13 -8.09 -9.33
C LEU A 114 -13.26 -9.30 -10.27
N GLY A 115 -13.20 -10.52 -9.73
CA GLY A 115 -13.26 -11.76 -10.48
C GLY A 115 -11.91 -12.21 -11.05
N TYR A 116 -11.96 -13.15 -11.99
CA TYR A 116 -10.77 -13.73 -12.61
C TYR A 116 -10.39 -12.93 -13.87
N PRO A 117 -9.11 -12.59 -14.06
CA PRO A 117 -8.65 -11.86 -15.25
C PRO A 117 -8.78 -12.71 -16.53
N MET A 118 -8.91 -14.04 -16.38
CA MET A 118 -9.24 -14.96 -17.45
C MET A 118 -10.51 -15.70 -17.06
N ALA A 119 -11.66 -15.32 -17.64
CA ALA A 119 -12.78 -16.26 -17.73
C ALA A 119 -12.32 -17.46 -18.60
N PRO A 120 -12.75 -18.70 -18.32
CA PRO A 120 -12.40 -19.83 -19.17
C PRO A 120 -12.83 -19.50 -20.60
N ALA A 121 -11.93 -19.70 -21.55
CA ALA A 121 -12.30 -19.68 -22.96
C ALA A 121 -13.42 -20.70 -23.15
N LEU A 122 -14.58 -20.23 -23.61
CA LEU A 122 -15.66 -21.09 -24.10
C LEU A 122 -15.21 -21.79 -25.38
#